data_AF-A0A7C3N349-F1
#
_entry.id   AF-A0A7C3N349-F1
#
_cell.length_a   1.000
_cell.length_b   1.000
_cell.length_c   1.000
_cell.angle_alpha   90.00
_cell.angle_beta   90.00
_cell.angle_gamma   90.00
#
_symmetry.space_group_name_H-M   'P 1'
#
loop_
_entity.id
_entity.type
_entity.pdbx_description
1 polymer ?
#
loop_
_entity_poly.entity_id
_entity_poly.type
_entity_poly.pdbx_seq_one_letter_code
_entity_poly.pdbx_strand_id
1 'polypeptide(L)'
;MKGFPVKSYEGFEQKVLDGVTLYKSNRRWIALVVVETPYGRQLKLYAWVMRDGEWKVDLANLNIGYWDFKKFAEHAEKLSKKYLVSKGEEIPEEDPTTAILREWINDQPRGKKFRPIRLR
;
A
#
# COMPACT_ATOMS: atom_id res chain seq x y z
N MET A 1 -2.10 -6.27 -20.75
CA MET A 1 -1.89 -5.65 -19.42
C MET A 1 -1.49 -4.20 -19.63
N LYS A 2 -2.13 -3.24 -18.93
CA LYS A 2 -1.72 -1.82 -18.97
C LYS A 2 -0.37 -1.72 -18.25
N GLY A 3 0.71 -1.41 -18.98
CA GLY A 3 2.07 -1.35 -18.44
C GLY A 3 2.25 -0.24 -17.41
N PHE A 4 3.22 -0.42 -16.51
CA PHE A 4 3.65 0.62 -15.58
C PHE A 4 4.30 1.78 -16.37
N PRO A 5 3.94 3.06 -16.12
CA PRO A 5 4.42 4.20 -16.90
C PRO A 5 5.85 4.60 -16.49
N VAL A 6 6.80 3.71 -16.79
CA VAL A 6 8.24 3.93 -16.63
C VAL A 6 8.78 4.55 -17.91
N LYS A 7 9.50 5.66 -17.79
CA LYS A 7 10.14 6.34 -18.92
C LYS A 7 11.60 5.93 -19.05
N SER A 8 12.03 5.69 -20.29
CA SER A 8 13.44 5.68 -20.67
C SER A 8 13.90 7.11 -20.97
N TYR A 9 15.18 7.39 -20.79
CA TYR A 9 15.82 8.67 -21.15
C TYR A 9 16.91 8.40 -22.19
N GLU A 10 17.34 9.45 -22.90
CA GLU A 10 18.47 9.34 -23.82
C GLU A 10 19.71 8.83 -23.08
N GLY A 11 20.32 7.75 -23.57
CA GLY A 11 21.44 7.08 -22.92
C GLY A 11 21.08 6.23 -21.69
N PHE A 12 19.80 6.14 -21.30
CA PHE A 12 19.35 5.32 -20.18
C PHE A 12 18.00 4.64 -20.46
N GLU A 13 18.07 3.46 -21.08
CA GLU A 13 16.90 2.64 -21.38
C GLU A 13 16.40 1.88 -20.15
N GLN A 14 15.08 1.88 -19.93
CA GLN A 14 14.46 1.10 -18.87
C GLN A 14 13.33 0.26 -19.46
N LYS A 15 13.44 -1.06 -19.31
CA LYS A 15 12.39 -1.99 -19.72
C LYS A 15 11.71 -2.57 -18.49
N VAL A 16 10.39 -2.40 -18.40
CA VAL A 16 9.59 -3.04 -17.35
C VAL A 16 9.52 -4.54 -17.61
N LEU A 17 9.91 -5.35 -16.62
CA LEU A 17 9.81 -6.80 -16.66
C LEU A 17 8.50 -7.28 -16.01
N ASP A 18 8.22 -6.78 -14.80
CA ASP A 18 7.00 -7.11 -14.05
C ASP A 18 6.76 -6.06 -12.95
N GLY A 19 5.61 -6.12 -12.27
CA GLY A 19 5.35 -5.31 -11.08
C GLY A 19 4.01 -5.58 -10.42
N VAL A 20 3.89 -5.12 -9.18
CA VAL A 20 2.66 -5.20 -8.38
C VAL A 20 2.26 -3.81 -7.91
N THR A 21 0.99 -3.47 -8.08
CA THR A 21 0.42 -2.22 -7.54
C THR A 21 0.17 -2.40 -6.05
N LEU A 22 0.77 -1.54 -5.23
CA LEU A 22 0.53 -1.51 -3.78
C LEU A 22 -0.65 -0.61 -3.41
N TYR A 23 -0.82 0.49 -4.16
CA TYR A 23 -1.89 1.45 -3.94
C TYR A 23 -2.21 2.16 -5.24
N LYS A 24 -3.49 2.37 -5.53
CA LYS A 24 -3.91 3.18 -6.68
C LYS A 24 -5.21 3.90 -6.41
N SER A 25 -5.21 5.19 -6.69
CA SER A 25 -6.38 6.07 -6.70
C SER A 25 -6.45 6.82 -8.04
N ASN A 26 -7.45 7.70 -8.17
CA ASN A 26 -7.58 8.58 -9.34
C ASN A 26 -6.42 9.59 -9.48
N ARG A 27 -5.68 9.87 -8.40
CA ARG A 27 -4.62 10.89 -8.38
C ARG A 27 -3.23 10.35 -8.06
N ARG A 28 -3.12 9.19 -7.42
CA ARG A 28 -1.83 8.63 -6.97
C ARG A 28 -1.76 7.13 -7.23
N TRP A 29 -0.60 6.66 -7.65
CA TRP A 29 -0.32 5.25 -7.89
C TRP A 29 1.04 4.90 -7.30
N ILE A 30 1.12 3.85 -6.50
CA ILE A 30 2.35 3.32 -5.91
C ILE A 30 2.47 1.85 -6.30
N ALA A 31 3.66 1.44 -6.76
CA ALA A 31 3.91 0.06 -7.17
C ALA A 31 5.36 -0.36 -6.89
N LEU A 32 5.55 -1.66 -6.72
CA LEU A 32 6.85 -2.31 -6.89
C LEU A 32 6.98 -2.70 -8.35
N VAL A 33 8.10 -2.37 -8.99
CA VAL A 33 8.34 -2.67 -10.40
C VAL A 33 9.75 -3.21 -10.57
N VAL A 34 9.86 -4.33 -11.26
CA VAL A 34 11.15 -4.85 -11.72
C VAL A 34 11.44 -4.26 -13.08
N VAL A 35 12.59 -3.58 -13.20
CA VAL A 35 13.06 -2.99 -14.45
C VAL A 35 14.42 -3.55 -14.83
N GLU A 36 14.61 -3.83 -16.11
CA GLU A 36 15.91 -4.07 -16.73
C GLU A 36 16.49 -2.71 -17.17
N THR A 37 17.74 -2.45 -16.80
CA THR A 37 18.49 -1.24 -17.15
C THR A 37 19.82 -1.65 -17.79
N PRO A 38 20.62 -0.72 -18.35
CA PRO A 38 21.95 -1.05 -18.87
C PRO A 38 22.90 -1.60 -17.79
N TYR A 39 22.60 -1.35 -16.51
CA TYR A 39 23.37 -1.82 -15.36
C TYR A 39 22.77 -3.09 -14.73
N GLY A 40 21.80 -3.72 -15.39
CA GLY A 40 21.11 -4.92 -14.93
C GLY A 40 19.74 -4.66 -14.30
N ARG A 41 19.22 -5.69 -13.63
CA ARG A 41 17.87 -5.70 -13.04
C ARG A 41 17.81 -4.94 -11.73
N GLN A 42 16.76 -4.15 -11.57
CA GLN A 42 16.50 -3.37 -10.36
C GLN A 42 15.05 -3.57 -9.91
N LEU A 43 14.85 -3.82 -8.62
CA LEU A 43 13.54 -3.72 -7.99
C LEU A 43 13.35 -2.29 -7.51
N LYS A 44 12.34 -1.61 -8.04
CA LYS A 44 12.07 -0.20 -7.74
C LYS A 44 10.73 0.01 -7.07
N LEU A 45 10.71 0.88 -6.08
CA LEU A 45 9.48 1.47 -5.56
C LEU A 45 9.18 2.73 -6.37
N TYR A 46 8.09 2.69 -7.13
CA TYR A 46 7.60 3.82 -7.90
C TYR A 46 6.39 4.45 -7.24
N ALA A 47 6.32 5.77 -7.28
CA ALA A 47 5.07 6.52 -7.17
C ALA A 47 4.85 7.36 -8.42
N TRP A 48 3.59 7.46 -8.84
CA TRP A 48 3.12 8.37 -9.88
C TRP A 48 1.99 9.24 -9.36
N VAL A 49 1.89 10.43 -9.93
CA VAL A 49 0.78 11.37 -9.72
C VAL A 49 0.14 11.66 -11.08
N MET A 50 -1.20 11.66 -11.10
CA MET A 50 -1.96 12.06 -12.28
C MET A 50 -1.88 13.58 -12.43
N ARG A 51 -1.32 14.07 -13.54
CA ARG A 51 -1.25 15.49 -13.90
C ARG A 51 -1.64 15.64 -15.36
N ASP A 52 -2.61 16.49 -15.64
CA ASP A 52 -3.05 16.82 -17.01
C ASP A 52 -3.48 15.59 -17.83
N GLY A 53 -4.08 14.59 -17.18
CA GLY A 53 -4.50 13.33 -17.81
C GLY A 53 -3.37 12.30 -17.99
N GLU A 54 -2.15 12.59 -17.53
CA GLU A 54 -1.01 11.69 -17.63
C GLU A 54 -0.44 11.30 -16.27
N TRP A 55 0.04 10.05 -16.16
CA TRP A 55 0.82 9.61 -15.00
C TRP A 55 2.26 10.09 -15.12
N LYS A 56 2.66 10.97 -14.20
CA LYS A 56 4.05 11.46 -14.08
C LYS A 56 4.70 10.83 -12.86
N VAL A 57 5.95 10.37 -12.99
CA VAL A 57 6.74 9.83 -11.88
C VAL A 57 6.89 10.92 -10.82
N ASP A 58 6.58 10.59 -9.57
CA ASP A 58 6.78 11.44 -8.40
C ASP A 58 8.20 11.26 -7.85
N LEU A 59 8.59 11.97 -6.80
CA LEU A 59 9.94 11.90 -6.21
C LEU A 59 10.33 10.52 -5.63
N ALA A 60 9.46 9.52 -5.70
CA ALA A 60 9.74 8.16 -5.26
C ALA A 60 9.98 7.23 -6.46
N ASN A 61 11.22 7.22 -6.95
CA ASN A 61 11.76 6.21 -7.87
C ASN A 61 13.01 5.60 -7.23
N LEU A 62 12.80 4.79 -6.18
CA LEU A 62 13.88 4.27 -5.35
C LEU A 62 14.25 2.87 -5.81
N ASN A 63 15.53 2.62 -6.09
CA ASN A 63 16.03 1.26 -6.13
C ASN A 63 16.04 0.73 -4.69
N ILE A 64 15.29 -0.34 -4.45
CA ILE A 64 15.12 -0.96 -3.13
C ILE A 64 15.62 -2.41 -3.13
N GLY A 65 16.22 -2.87 -4.23
CA GLY A 65 16.69 -4.26 -4.36
C GLY A 65 17.75 -4.66 -3.34
N TYR A 66 18.41 -3.70 -2.70
CA TYR A 66 19.41 -3.91 -1.66
C TYR A 66 18.84 -3.82 -0.23
N TRP A 67 17.53 -3.61 -0.07
CA TRP A 67 16.91 -3.53 1.25
C TRP A 67 16.70 -4.92 1.86
N ASP A 68 16.81 -5.01 3.18
CA ASP A 68 16.35 -6.18 3.94
C ASP A 68 14.83 -6.06 4.15
N PHE A 69 14.05 -6.69 3.27
CA PHE A 69 12.59 -6.59 3.30
C PHE A 69 11.96 -7.19 4.56
N LYS A 70 12.64 -8.14 5.21
CA LYS A 70 12.16 -8.71 6.47
C LYS A 70 12.25 -7.66 7.58
N LYS A 71 13.41 -7.02 7.73
CA LYS A 71 13.58 -5.91 8.70
C LYS A 71 12.69 -4.71 8.36
N PHE A 72 12.53 -4.41 7.07
CA PHE A 72 11.62 -3.35 6.64
C PHE A 72 10.19 -3.60 7.12
N ALA A 73 9.65 -4.81 6.90
CA ALA A 73 8.32 -5.20 7.36
C ALA A 73 8.20 -5.13 8.89
N GLU A 74 9.17 -5.71 9.61
CA GLU A 74 9.23 -5.66 11.08
C GLU A 74 9.20 -4.21 11.62
N HIS A 75 9.98 -3.30 11.01
CA HIS A 75 9.99 -1.89 11.39
C HIS A 75 8.70 -1.15 11.02
N ALA A 76 8.12 -1.44 9.86
CA ALA A 76 6.86 -0.86 9.43
C ALA A 76 5.71 -1.24 10.38
N GLU A 77 5.61 -2.52 10.77
CA GLU A 77 4.63 -2.99 11.73
C GLU A 77 4.83 -2.35 13.11
N LYS A 78 6.07 -2.32 13.60
CA LYS A 78 6.41 -1.73 14.90
C LYS A 78 5.98 -0.26 14.97
N LEU A 79 6.28 0.53 13.93
CA LEU A 79 5.90 1.94 13.87
C LEU A 79 4.39 2.12 13.74
N SER A 80 3.74 1.29 12.91
CA SER A 80 2.29 1.35 12.72
C SER A 80 1.53 1.08 14.01
N LYS A 81 1.94 0.06 14.77
CA LYS A 81 1.39 -0.27 16.09
C LYS A 81 1.67 0.85 17.10
N LYS A 82 2.91 1.33 17.17
CA LYS A 82 3.33 2.38 18.13
C LYS A 82 2.55 3.68 17.97
N TYR A 83 2.23 4.07 16.74
CA TYR A 83 1.60 5.36 16.43
C TYR A 83 0.16 5.22 15.93
N LEU A 84 -0.44 4.02 16.03
CA LEU A 84 -1.82 3.74 15.61
C LEU A 84 -2.12 4.19 14.18
N VAL A 85 -1.18 3.97 13.26
CA VAL A 85 -1.25 4.45 11.86
C VAL A 85 -2.16 3.56 11.00
N SER A 86 -2.40 2.31 11.39
CA SER A 86 -3.25 1.39 10.64
C SER A 86 -4.74 1.59 10.96
N LYS A 87 -5.52 1.99 9.94
CA LYS A 87 -6.96 1.72 9.91
C LYS A 87 -7.15 0.26 9.49
N GLY A 88 -7.71 -0.55 10.40
CA GLY A 88 -8.35 -1.84 10.16
C GLY A 88 -7.55 -2.84 9.32
N GLU A 89 -6.98 -3.84 9.96
CA GLU A 89 -6.63 -5.09 9.27
C GLU A 89 -7.90 -5.61 8.56
N GLU A 90 -7.88 -5.71 7.24
CA GLU A 90 -8.73 -6.67 6.55
C GLU A 90 -8.19 -8.05 6.95
N ILE A 91 -8.82 -8.62 7.98
CA ILE A 91 -8.62 -10.01 8.39
C ILE A 91 -8.92 -10.89 7.15
N PRO A 92 -8.01 -11.79 6.75
CA PRO A 92 -8.28 -12.73 5.65
C PRO A 92 -9.60 -13.45 5.90
N GLU A 93 -10.52 -13.38 4.94
CA GLU A 93 -11.89 -13.92 5.06
C GLU A 93 -11.93 -15.45 5.25
N GLU A 94 -10.80 -16.14 5.19
CA GLU A 94 -10.67 -17.59 5.32
C GLU A 94 -10.39 -18.10 6.75
N ASP A 95 -10.16 -17.23 7.75
CA ASP A 95 -10.03 -17.71 9.14
C ASP A 95 -11.42 -17.98 9.74
N PRO A 96 -11.77 -19.23 10.11
CA PRO A 96 -13.06 -19.59 10.72
C PRO A 96 -13.37 -18.80 12.00
N THR A 97 -12.35 -18.24 12.66
CA THR A 97 -12.50 -17.35 13.83
C THR A 97 -13.23 -16.06 13.46
N THR A 98 -13.07 -15.58 12.22
CA THR A 98 -13.68 -14.35 11.70
C THR A 98 -15.18 -14.50 11.49
N ALA A 99 -15.64 -15.70 11.09
CA ALA A 99 -17.05 -16.00 10.96
C ALA A 99 -17.76 -15.98 12.32
N ILE A 100 -17.14 -16.61 13.33
CA ILE A 100 -17.66 -16.64 14.71
C ILE A 100 -17.71 -15.24 15.31
N LEU A 101 -16.67 -14.42 15.09
CA LEU A 101 -16.65 -13.02 15.56
C LEU A 101 -17.72 -12.16 14.86
N ARG A 102 -17.96 -12.35 13.55
CA ARG A 102 -19.03 -11.64 12.82
C ARG A 102 -20.42 -12.00 13.36
N GLU A 103 -20.69 -13.29 13.61
CA GLU A 103 -21.94 -13.72 14.23
C GLU A 103 -22.13 -13.10 15.61
N TRP A 104 -21.12 -13.16 16.47
CA TRP A 104 -21.19 -12.59 17.82
C TRP A 104 -21.41 -11.06 17.81
N ILE A 105 -20.77 -10.32 16.89
CA ILE A 105 -20.94 -8.87 16.74
C ILE A 105 -22.35 -8.52 16.24
N ASN A 106 -22.89 -9.29 15.30
CA ASN A 106 -24.23 -9.06 14.76
C ASN A 106 -25.34 -9.39 15.76
N ASP A 107 -25.07 -10.29 16.71
CA ASP A 107 -25.97 -10.66 17.79
C ASP A 107 -25.93 -9.68 18.99
N GLN A 108 -25.01 -8.70 18.97
CA GLN A 108 -25.01 -7.64 19.98
C GLN A 108 -26.19 -6.69 19.76
N PRO A 109 -27.00 -6.40 20.81
CA PRO A 109 -28.09 -5.44 20.70
C PRO A 109 -27.53 -4.04 20.41
N ARG A 110 -27.85 -3.50 19.23
CA ARG A 110 -27.47 -2.15 18.81
C ARG A 110 -28.19 -1.09 19.65
N GLY A 111 -27.55 -0.69 20.75
CA GLY A 111 -27.63 0.65 21.33
C GLY A 111 -28.70 0.90 22.40
N LYS A 112 -28.27 1.01 23.66
CA LYS A 112 -28.83 2.03 24.57
C LYS A 112 -27.98 3.29 24.43
N LYS A 113 -28.59 4.37 23.91
CA LYS A 113 -27.97 5.69 23.85
C LYS A 113 -27.67 6.18 25.27
N PHE A 114 -26.40 6.30 25.63
CA PHE A 114 -25.97 7.00 26.84
C PHE A 114 -26.35 8.48 26.70
N ARG A 115 -27.25 8.98 27.56
CA ARG A 115 -27.47 10.43 27.72
C ARG A 115 -26.67 10.89 28.93
N PRO A 116 -25.82 11.92 28.82
CA PRO A 116 -25.08 12.43 29.97
C PRO A 116 -26.05 13.12 30.94
N ILE A 117 -25.96 12.76 32.22
CA ILE A 117 -26.67 13.43 33.31
C ILE A 117 -26.06 14.83 33.44
N ARG A 118 -26.83 15.88 33.17
CA ARG A 118 -26.48 17.24 33.62
C ARG A 118 -26.81 17.32 35.10
N LEU A 119 -25.79 17.37 35.94
CA LEU A 119 -25.94 17.75 37.34
C LEU A 119 -26.39 19.22 37.38
N ARG A 120 -27.49 19.48 38.09
CA ARG A 120 -27.91 20.80 38.58
C ARG A 120 -28.02 20.70 40.09
#